data_AF-A0A2V7PNL4-F1
#
_entry.id   AF-A0A2V7PNL4-F1
#
_cell.length_a   1.000
_cell.length_b   1.000
_cell.length_c   1.000
_cell.angle_alpha   90.00
_cell.angle_beta   90.00
_cell.angle_gamma   90.00
#
_symmetry.space_group_name_H-M   'P 1'
#
loop_
_entity.id
_entity.type
_entity.pdbx_description
1 polymer ?
#
loop_
_entity_poly.entity_id
_entity_poly.type
_entity_poly.pdbx_seq_one_letter_code
_entity_poly.pdbx_strand_id
1 'polypeptide(L)'
;LTSNGKILTSPVLDSVTHRLFIGTGDGLIKMVRLSESCTGAVSPPCVDSTAADLNSTGSHSIIDPPIVDSTNQTIFITVNDDGAQHALAAQATTSLGRLVTVQVGKNTGQPAHAGTLDNAYFTSPSSGHFYVCGTSVSGADPSLYSIGFTGSTMKNSTDNGPLALSGTSNSCSPVTEFFNPNIGSGGADMLFVAVENACSATISGGCMRAFDITSGFPASTTGPGVSTVAETGGTSGIVVDNVGNTTTFQQASSLYFSNLANTTCNGIAGGACAIKLTQSGLQ
;
A
#
# COMPACT_ATOMS: atom_id res chain seq x y z
N LEU A 1 -13.80 -6.05 -14.82
CA LEU A 1 -13.61 -5.55 -16.21
C LEU A 1 -12.30 -6.13 -16.73
N THR A 2 -12.21 -6.49 -18.01
CA THR A 2 -10.96 -6.99 -18.60
C THR A 2 -10.54 -6.15 -19.81
N SER A 3 -9.24 -5.97 -20.01
CA SER A 3 -8.65 -5.44 -21.25
C SER A 3 -7.88 -6.57 -21.90
N ASN A 4 -8.24 -6.97 -23.13
CA ASN A 4 -7.63 -8.13 -23.81
C ASN A 4 -7.61 -9.42 -22.96
N GLY A 5 -8.65 -9.64 -22.14
CA GLY A 5 -8.75 -10.80 -21.24
C GLY A 5 -7.92 -10.69 -19.95
N LYS A 6 -7.27 -9.55 -19.68
CA LYS A 6 -6.51 -9.28 -18.44
C LYS A 6 -7.35 -8.50 -17.45
N ILE A 7 -7.23 -8.82 -16.16
CA ILE A 7 -7.94 -8.14 -15.06
C ILE A 7 -7.55 -6.67 -15.02
N LEU A 8 -8.52 -5.80 -14.73
CA LEU A 8 -8.30 -4.38 -14.45
C LEU A 8 -8.50 -4.12 -12.96
N THR A 9 -7.63 -3.30 -12.39
CA THR A 9 -7.80 -2.73 -11.04
C THR A 9 -8.95 -1.73 -11.01
N SER A 10 -9.37 -1.34 -9.81
CA SER A 10 -10.31 -0.23 -9.65
C SER A 10 -9.74 1.06 -10.26
N PRO A 11 -10.53 1.83 -11.01
CA PRO A 11 -10.07 3.08 -11.58
C PRO A 11 -9.91 4.16 -10.50
N VAL A 12 -8.91 5.03 -10.64
CA VAL A 12 -8.71 6.19 -9.78
C VAL A 12 -8.78 7.47 -10.59
N LEU A 13 -9.68 8.37 -10.19
CA LEU A 13 -9.89 9.66 -10.83
C LEU A 13 -8.95 10.71 -10.22
N ASP A 14 -8.09 11.30 -11.05
CA ASP A 14 -7.47 12.59 -10.76
C ASP A 14 -8.44 13.70 -11.17
N SER A 15 -9.08 14.31 -10.18
CA SER A 15 -10.05 15.40 -10.41
C SER A 15 -9.40 16.68 -10.92
N VAL A 16 -8.10 16.89 -10.70
CA VAL A 16 -7.37 18.09 -11.12
C VAL A 16 -7.02 18.03 -12.60
N THR A 17 -6.52 16.87 -13.06
CA THR A 17 -6.17 16.69 -14.49
C THR A 17 -7.30 16.09 -15.32
N HIS A 18 -8.43 15.74 -14.70
CA HIS A 18 -9.55 15.05 -15.34
C HIS A 18 -9.10 13.77 -16.07
N ARG A 19 -8.22 13.01 -15.42
CA ARG A 19 -7.67 11.74 -15.92
C ARG A 19 -8.06 10.61 -14.99
N LEU A 20 -8.34 9.46 -15.57
CA LEU A 20 -8.68 8.26 -14.83
C LEU A 20 -7.62 7.19 -15.10
N PHE A 21 -6.99 6.69 -14.05
CA PHE A 21 -5.87 5.75 -14.10
C PHE A 21 -6.34 4.35 -13.74
N ILE A 22 -5.88 3.36 -14.51
CA ILE A 22 -6.25 1.95 -14.33
C ILE A 22 -4.99 1.09 -14.51
N GLY A 23 -4.66 0.31 -13.48
CA GLY A 23 -3.67 -0.76 -13.59
C GLY A 23 -4.25 -2.02 -14.23
N THR A 24 -3.41 -2.74 -14.96
CA THR A 24 -3.77 -3.96 -15.68
C THR A 24 -3.01 -5.18 -15.16
N GLY A 25 -3.59 -6.37 -15.36
CA GLY A 25 -2.98 -7.66 -15.00
C GLY A 25 -1.74 -8.04 -15.82
N ASP A 26 -1.34 -7.23 -16.80
CA ASP A 26 -0.11 -7.34 -17.57
C ASP A 26 0.88 -6.20 -17.29
N GLY A 27 0.71 -5.43 -16.22
CA GLY A 27 1.74 -4.52 -15.71
C GLY A 27 1.74 -3.14 -16.33
N LEU A 28 0.61 -2.72 -16.92
CA LEU A 28 0.47 -1.41 -17.53
C LEU A 28 -0.41 -0.51 -16.66
N ILE A 29 -0.03 0.77 -16.55
CA ILE A 29 -0.98 1.82 -16.19
C ILE A 29 -1.53 2.42 -17.47
N LYS A 30 -2.84 2.31 -17.64
CA LYS A 30 -3.61 2.99 -18.67
C LYS A 30 -4.24 4.25 -18.11
N MET A 31 -4.47 5.21 -19.00
CA MET A 31 -5.12 6.47 -18.67
C MET A 31 -6.29 6.72 -19.61
N VAL A 32 -7.41 7.16 -19.05
CA VAL A 32 -8.53 7.74 -19.80
C VAL A 32 -8.51 9.25 -19.58
N ARG A 33 -8.51 10.04 -20.65
CA ARG A 33 -8.71 11.50 -20.56
C ARG A 33 -10.18 11.81 -20.66
N LEU A 34 -10.70 12.61 -19.74
CA LEU A 34 -12.13 12.94 -19.66
C LEU A 34 -12.48 14.29 -20.29
N SER A 35 -11.53 15.22 -20.37
CA SER A 35 -11.77 16.58 -20.88
C SER A 35 -10.70 17.09 -21.87
N GLU A 36 -9.56 16.42 -21.97
CA GLU A 36 -8.48 16.75 -22.91
C GLU A 36 -8.43 15.73 -24.04
N SER A 37 -8.07 16.16 -25.25
CA SER A 37 -7.83 15.24 -26.36
C SER A 37 -6.68 14.27 -26.03
N CYS A 38 -6.85 13.00 -26.38
CA CYS A 38 -5.79 12.01 -26.29
C CYS A 38 -4.70 12.26 -27.33
N THR A 39 -3.56 11.59 -27.14
CA THR A 39 -2.51 11.49 -28.16
C THR A 39 -3.12 11.14 -29.53
N GLY A 40 -2.73 11.88 -30.58
CA GLY A 40 -3.32 11.76 -31.91
C GLY A 40 -4.61 12.57 -32.11
N ALA A 41 -4.93 13.52 -31.21
CA ALA A 41 -6.07 14.43 -31.30
C ALA A 41 -7.44 13.74 -31.30
N VAL A 42 -7.55 12.59 -30.62
CA VAL A 42 -8.83 11.90 -30.41
C VAL A 42 -9.64 12.65 -29.35
N SER A 43 -10.91 12.93 -29.63
CA SER A 43 -11.79 13.67 -28.71
C SER A 43 -12.09 12.88 -27.43
N PRO A 44 -12.15 13.54 -26.25
CA PRO A 44 -12.50 12.89 -24.99
C PRO A 44 -14.02 12.59 -24.87
N PRO A 45 -14.43 11.61 -24.02
CA PRO A 45 -13.57 10.74 -23.23
C PRO A 45 -12.88 9.68 -24.11
N CYS A 46 -11.57 9.50 -23.91
CA CYS A 46 -10.76 8.59 -24.73
C CYS A 46 -9.70 7.88 -23.89
N VAL A 47 -9.39 6.63 -24.26
CA VAL A 47 -8.24 5.89 -23.71
C VAL A 47 -6.99 6.39 -24.42
N ASP A 48 -6.04 6.97 -23.68
CA ASP A 48 -4.80 7.44 -24.27
C ASP A 48 -3.91 6.25 -24.66
N SER A 49 -3.18 6.38 -25.77
CA SER A 49 -2.16 5.41 -26.15
C SER A 49 -0.95 5.44 -25.22
N THR A 50 -0.72 6.55 -24.51
CA THR A 50 0.33 6.64 -23.49
C THR A 50 0.03 5.68 -22.34
N ALA A 51 1.03 4.89 -21.95
CA ALA A 51 0.98 3.99 -20.81
C ALA A 51 2.30 4.05 -20.05
N ALA A 52 2.25 3.89 -18.73
CA ALA A 52 3.44 3.53 -17.98
C ALA A 52 3.58 2.01 -18.05
N ASP A 53 4.68 1.55 -18.62
CA ASP A 53 4.98 0.14 -18.80
C ASP A 53 5.90 -0.32 -17.67
N LEU A 54 5.35 -1.11 -16.74
CA LEU A 54 6.08 -1.72 -15.63
C LEU A 54 6.38 -3.20 -15.92
N ASN A 55 6.13 -3.65 -17.15
CA ASN A 55 6.31 -5.01 -17.61
C ASN A 55 7.62 -5.08 -18.44
N SER A 56 8.75 -5.21 -17.76
CA SER A 56 10.05 -5.31 -18.45
C SER A 56 10.29 -6.65 -19.13
N THR A 57 9.72 -7.76 -18.64
CA THR A 57 9.99 -9.12 -19.19
C THR A 57 8.83 -10.13 -19.09
N GLY A 58 7.58 -9.71 -18.87
CA GLY A 58 6.43 -10.64 -18.81
C GLY A 58 5.17 -10.06 -18.16
N SER A 59 4.02 -10.75 -18.27
CA SER A 59 2.79 -10.26 -17.63
C SER A 59 2.88 -10.28 -16.10
N HIS A 60 3.21 -9.13 -15.50
CA HIS A 60 3.24 -8.92 -14.06
C HIS A 60 2.03 -8.11 -13.63
N SER A 61 1.18 -8.69 -12.80
CA SER A 61 -0.10 -8.05 -12.47
C SER A 61 0.07 -6.89 -11.52
N ILE A 62 -0.54 -5.76 -11.86
CA ILE A 62 -0.94 -4.75 -10.89
C ILE A 62 -2.27 -5.21 -10.32
N ILE A 63 -2.32 -5.47 -9.01
CA ILE A 63 -3.50 -6.03 -8.35
C ILE A 63 -4.32 -4.98 -7.59
N ASP A 64 -3.67 -3.91 -7.15
CA ASP A 64 -4.29 -2.81 -6.41
C ASP A 64 -4.30 -1.52 -7.25
N PRO A 65 -5.30 -0.65 -7.06
CA PRO A 65 -5.38 0.62 -7.78
C PRO A 65 -4.14 1.51 -7.52
N PRO A 66 -3.74 2.36 -8.48
CA PRO A 66 -2.68 3.33 -8.26
C PRO A 66 -3.10 4.38 -7.23
N ILE A 67 -2.15 4.91 -6.47
CA ILE A 67 -2.37 6.10 -5.63
C ILE A 67 -2.09 7.31 -6.49
N VAL A 68 -2.99 8.30 -6.48
CA VAL A 68 -2.86 9.53 -7.26
C VAL A 68 -2.63 10.69 -6.29
N ASP A 69 -1.50 11.39 -6.46
CA ASP A 69 -1.30 12.71 -5.88
C ASP A 69 -1.51 13.77 -6.96
N SER A 70 -2.72 14.34 -6.93
CA SER A 70 -3.14 15.43 -7.81
C SER A 70 -2.35 16.72 -7.58
N THR A 71 -1.77 16.93 -6.39
CA THR A 71 -1.06 18.16 -6.03
C THR A 71 0.31 18.21 -6.69
N ASN A 72 1.11 17.15 -6.52
CA ASN A 72 2.42 17.06 -7.17
C ASN A 72 2.38 16.41 -8.56
N GLN A 73 1.18 16.03 -9.02
CA GLN A 73 0.93 15.41 -10.32
C GLN A 73 1.74 14.12 -10.53
N THR A 74 1.72 13.27 -9.51
CA THR A 74 2.35 11.95 -9.53
C THR A 74 1.37 10.84 -9.23
N ILE A 75 1.71 9.63 -9.65
CA ILE A 75 1.00 8.40 -9.33
C ILE A 75 1.98 7.38 -8.76
N PHE A 76 1.52 6.55 -7.84
CA PHE A 76 2.30 5.49 -7.20
C PHE A 76 1.67 4.13 -7.48
N ILE A 77 2.51 3.15 -7.77
CA ILE A 77 2.10 1.80 -8.16
C ILE A 77 2.99 0.79 -7.44
N THR A 78 2.40 -0.30 -6.96
CA THR A 78 3.12 -1.51 -6.60
C THR A 78 2.83 -2.59 -7.64
N VAL A 79 3.87 -3.32 -8.07
CA VAL A 79 3.77 -4.45 -9.01
C VAL A 79 4.37 -5.69 -8.37
N ASN A 80 3.74 -6.84 -8.62
CA ASN A 80 4.16 -8.11 -8.05
C ASN A 80 5.58 -8.50 -8.46
N ASP A 81 5.97 -8.22 -9.69
CA ASP A 81 7.25 -8.66 -10.24
C ASP A 81 7.70 -7.68 -11.34
N ASP A 82 9.01 -7.42 -11.45
CA ASP A 82 9.67 -6.69 -12.54
C ASP A 82 10.11 -7.62 -13.69
N GLY A 83 9.82 -8.91 -13.54
CA GLY A 83 10.18 -10.01 -14.41
C GLY A 83 11.62 -10.49 -14.26
N ALA A 84 12.29 -10.01 -13.22
CA ALA A 84 13.48 -10.60 -12.64
C ALA A 84 13.22 -11.18 -11.24
N GLN A 85 11.95 -11.41 -10.87
CA GLN A 85 11.49 -11.89 -9.56
C GLN A 85 11.73 -10.88 -8.44
N HIS A 86 11.41 -9.60 -8.67
CA HIS A 86 11.42 -8.56 -7.64
C HIS A 86 10.09 -7.83 -7.59
N ALA A 87 9.52 -7.68 -6.40
CA ALA A 87 8.41 -6.75 -6.22
C ALA A 87 8.91 -5.32 -6.50
N LEU A 88 8.06 -4.49 -7.09
CA LEU A 88 8.44 -3.18 -7.58
C LEU A 88 7.52 -2.11 -7.00
N ALA A 89 8.11 -1.07 -6.40
CA ALA A 89 7.44 0.20 -6.18
C ALA A 89 7.80 1.15 -7.32
N ALA A 90 6.81 1.87 -7.84
CA ALA A 90 6.99 2.78 -8.95
C ALA A 90 6.28 4.11 -8.72
N GLN A 91 6.89 5.18 -9.23
CA GLN A 91 6.26 6.48 -9.37
C GLN A 91 6.24 6.88 -10.83
N ALA A 92 5.09 7.33 -11.32
CA ALA A 92 4.99 8.02 -12.60
C ALA A 92 4.38 9.42 -12.47
N THR A 93 4.53 10.27 -13.49
CA THR A 93 3.72 11.50 -13.57
C THR A 93 2.28 11.18 -13.96
N THR A 94 1.32 12.07 -13.70
CA THR A 94 -0.07 11.92 -14.21
C THR A 94 -0.19 12.03 -15.73
N SER A 95 0.91 12.29 -16.44
CA SER A 95 1.02 12.14 -17.90
C SER A 95 1.64 10.81 -18.33
N LEU A 96 1.99 9.94 -17.37
CA LEU A 96 2.68 8.66 -17.56
C LEU A 96 4.04 8.77 -18.28
N GLY A 97 4.71 9.93 -18.19
CA GLY A 97 5.91 10.22 -18.98
C GLY A 97 7.24 10.01 -18.26
N ARG A 98 7.32 10.32 -16.95
CA ARG A 98 8.50 10.03 -16.12
C ARG A 98 8.18 8.80 -15.28
N LEU A 99 9.07 7.82 -15.24
CA LEU A 99 8.93 6.61 -14.45
C LEU A 99 10.17 6.42 -13.58
N VAL A 100 9.96 6.31 -12.27
CA VAL A 100 10.98 5.89 -11.29
C VAL A 100 10.54 4.57 -10.70
N THR A 101 11.46 3.63 -10.55
CA THR A 101 11.18 2.31 -9.99
C THR A 101 12.19 1.97 -8.90
N VAL A 102 11.75 1.19 -7.92
CA VAL A 102 12.54 0.68 -6.80
C VAL A 102 12.15 -0.77 -6.54
N GLN A 103 13.14 -1.65 -6.52
CA GLN A 103 12.94 -3.04 -6.13
C GLN A 103 12.76 -3.14 -4.61
N VAL A 104 11.72 -3.84 -4.18
CA VAL A 104 11.36 -4.05 -2.77
C VAL A 104 11.37 -5.55 -2.44
N GLY A 105 12.56 -6.13 -2.55
CA GLY A 105 12.82 -7.53 -2.24
C GLY A 105 12.73 -8.47 -3.44
N LYS A 106 13.04 -9.75 -3.16
CA LYS A 106 13.00 -10.83 -4.14
C LYS A 106 11.66 -11.55 -4.06
N ASN A 107 10.76 -11.23 -4.99
CA ASN A 107 9.43 -11.81 -5.03
C ASN A 107 9.38 -13.04 -5.95
N THR A 108 9.20 -14.22 -5.36
CA THR A 108 9.12 -15.49 -6.09
C THR A 108 7.70 -16.02 -6.21
N GLY A 109 6.68 -15.15 -6.13
CA GLY A 109 5.28 -15.51 -6.41
C GLY A 109 4.23 -15.00 -5.41
N GLN A 110 4.59 -14.11 -4.48
CA GLN A 110 3.62 -13.47 -3.58
C GLN A 110 2.93 -12.29 -4.28
N PRO A 111 1.66 -11.99 -3.97
CA PRO A 111 1.06 -10.73 -4.39
C PRO A 111 1.77 -9.55 -3.72
N ALA A 112 2.01 -8.47 -4.47
CA ALA A 112 2.51 -7.20 -3.95
C ALA A 112 1.36 -6.19 -3.99
N HIS A 113 0.95 -5.80 -2.79
CA HIS A 113 -0.18 -4.90 -2.59
C HIS A 113 0.25 -3.43 -2.56
N ALA A 114 -0.73 -2.54 -2.67
CA ALA A 114 -0.48 -1.10 -2.61
C ALA A 114 0.24 -0.71 -1.32
N GLY A 115 1.23 0.16 -1.48
CA GLY A 115 1.85 0.88 -0.36
C GLY A 115 0.99 2.07 0.09
N THR A 116 1.61 2.98 0.83
CA THR A 116 0.99 4.24 1.29
C THR A 116 2.05 5.32 1.44
N LEU A 117 1.62 6.57 1.41
CA LEU A 117 2.45 7.74 1.72
C LEU A 117 2.24 8.11 3.19
N ASP A 118 3.28 8.60 3.86
CA ASP A 118 3.17 9.15 5.21
C ASP A 118 2.64 10.60 5.22
N ASN A 119 2.28 11.10 6.40
CA ASN A 119 1.78 12.47 6.53
C ASN A 119 2.85 13.53 6.21
N ALA A 120 4.13 13.20 6.42
CA ALA A 120 5.23 14.08 6.04
C ALA A 120 5.26 14.32 4.52
N TYR A 121 4.91 13.35 3.67
CA TYR A 121 4.84 13.53 2.22
C TYR A 121 3.87 14.65 1.82
N PHE A 122 2.68 14.70 2.43
CA PHE A 122 1.65 15.67 2.06
C PHE A 122 1.95 17.10 2.53
N THR A 123 2.85 17.26 3.49
CA THR A 123 3.26 18.58 4.02
C THR A 123 4.58 19.05 3.43
N SER A 124 5.55 18.14 3.28
CA SER A 124 6.86 18.38 2.68
C SER A 124 7.37 17.07 2.05
N PRO A 125 7.13 16.86 0.74
CA PRO A 125 7.46 15.61 0.07
C PRO A 125 8.89 15.09 0.30
N SER A 126 9.89 15.98 0.33
CA SER A 126 11.30 15.61 0.56
C SER A 126 11.59 14.99 1.92
N SER A 127 10.73 15.20 2.92
CA SER A 127 10.82 14.57 4.24
C SER A 127 9.87 13.39 4.42
N GLY A 128 8.99 13.15 3.44
CA GLY A 128 8.05 12.04 3.44
C GLY A 128 8.61 10.76 2.88
N HIS A 129 7.84 9.70 3.03
CA HIS A 129 8.20 8.34 2.66
C HIS A 129 7.01 7.62 2.05
N PHE A 130 7.28 6.81 1.03
CA PHE A 130 6.38 5.79 0.53
C PHE A 130 6.71 4.48 1.24
N TYR A 131 5.78 3.98 2.05
CA TYR A 131 5.88 2.71 2.74
C TYR A 131 5.23 1.62 1.92
N VAL A 132 5.90 0.50 1.77
CA VAL A 132 5.40 -0.63 0.99
C VAL A 132 5.85 -1.94 1.60
N CYS A 133 4.95 -2.91 1.58
CA CYS A 133 5.32 -4.27 1.89
C CYS A 133 5.81 -4.98 0.62
N GLY A 134 7.03 -5.45 0.68
CA GLY A 134 7.65 -6.30 -0.32
C GLY A 134 8.03 -7.64 0.30
N THR A 135 9.14 -8.18 -0.18
CA THR A 135 9.70 -9.46 0.29
C THR A 135 11.12 -9.26 0.82
N SER A 136 11.74 -10.25 1.43
CA SER A 136 13.12 -10.12 1.88
C SER A 136 14.07 -10.07 0.68
N VAL A 137 15.29 -9.56 0.87
CA VAL A 137 16.28 -9.49 -0.23
C VAL A 137 16.79 -10.89 -0.67
N SER A 138 16.64 -11.90 0.19
CA SER A 138 17.09 -13.27 -0.05
C SER A 138 15.98 -14.26 -0.35
N GLY A 139 14.71 -13.88 -0.16
CA GLY A 139 13.57 -14.79 -0.30
C GLY A 139 12.21 -14.08 -0.20
N ALA A 140 11.15 -14.87 -0.19
CA ALA A 140 9.78 -14.37 -0.29
C ALA A 140 9.12 -14.04 1.07
N ASP A 141 9.91 -13.79 2.12
CA ASP A 141 9.38 -13.44 3.44
C ASP A 141 8.88 -11.98 3.45
N PRO A 142 7.62 -11.69 3.83
CA PRO A 142 7.10 -10.33 3.84
C PRO A 142 7.98 -9.38 4.62
N SER A 143 8.33 -8.26 4.00
CA SER A 143 9.22 -7.27 4.59
C SER A 143 8.74 -5.86 4.31
N LEU A 144 8.78 -5.01 5.31
CA LEU A 144 8.46 -3.59 5.18
C LEU A 144 9.68 -2.82 4.65
N TYR A 145 9.41 -1.87 3.77
CA TYR A 145 10.37 -0.92 3.21
C TYR A 145 9.80 0.50 3.27
N SER A 146 10.70 1.48 3.25
CA SER A 146 10.35 2.88 2.99
C SER A 146 11.24 3.47 1.91
N ILE A 147 10.66 4.31 1.06
CA ILE A 147 11.35 5.02 -0.02
C ILE A 147 11.05 6.51 0.12
N GLY A 148 12.06 7.34 0.35
CA GLY A 148 11.89 8.79 0.42
C GLY A 148 11.94 9.46 -0.94
N PHE A 149 12.04 10.79 -0.92
CA PHE A 149 11.88 11.63 -2.10
C PHE A 149 12.97 12.70 -2.22
N THR A 150 13.26 13.11 -3.47
CA THR A 150 13.94 14.37 -3.79
C THR A 150 12.91 15.33 -4.37
N GLY A 151 12.48 16.32 -3.58
CA GLY A 151 11.26 17.07 -3.91
C GLY A 151 10.07 16.12 -3.85
N SER A 152 9.21 16.13 -4.88
CA SER A 152 8.12 15.15 -5.05
C SER A 152 8.52 13.90 -5.84
N THR A 153 9.78 13.81 -6.27
CA THR A 153 10.25 12.68 -7.09
C THR A 153 10.73 11.56 -6.17
N MET A 154 10.14 10.38 -6.29
CA MET A 154 10.55 9.19 -5.52
C MET A 154 12.03 8.90 -5.79
N LYS A 155 12.78 8.50 -4.76
CA LYS A 155 14.16 8.00 -4.96
C LYS A 155 14.14 6.69 -5.75
N ASN A 156 15.27 6.35 -6.36
CA ASN A 156 15.47 5.10 -7.11
C ASN A 156 16.10 3.98 -6.26
N SER A 157 16.06 4.12 -4.93
CA SER A 157 16.48 3.13 -3.96
C SER A 157 15.63 3.24 -2.69
N THR A 158 15.56 2.16 -1.92
CA THR A 158 14.95 2.19 -0.59
C THR A 158 15.79 3.03 0.37
N ASP A 159 15.14 3.81 1.23
CA ASP A 159 15.81 4.51 2.33
C ASP A 159 16.01 3.58 3.54
N ASN A 160 15.01 2.73 3.82
CA ASN A 160 15.05 1.75 4.92
C ASN A 160 14.43 0.41 4.49
N GLY A 161 14.73 -0.62 5.28
CA GLY A 161 14.29 -2.00 5.07
C GLY A 161 15.40 -2.91 4.50
N PRO A 162 15.17 -4.23 4.41
CA PRO A 162 13.95 -4.94 4.81
C PRO A 162 13.79 -5.03 6.34
N LEU A 163 12.59 -4.72 6.83
CA LEU A 163 12.14 -5.16 8.16
C LEU A 163 11.22 -6.37 7.99
N ALA A 164 11.67 -7.56 8.38
CA ALA A 164 10.89 -8.78 8.28
C ALA A 164 9.62 -8.71 9.14
N LEU A 165 8.44 -8.85 8.51
CA LEU A 165 7.13 -8.81 9.16
C LEU A 165 6.66 -10.20 9.63
N SER A 166 7.20 -11.25 9.01
CA SER A 166 6.94 -12.67 9.26
C SER A 166 8.25 -13.46 9.26
N GLY A 167 8.28 -14.60 9.95
CA GLY A 167 9.43 -15.52 9.96
C GLY A 167 9.47 -16.51 8.80
N THR A 168 8.46 -16.53 7.93
CA THR A 168 8.38 -17.44 6.76
C THR A 168 7.73 -16.76 5.56
N SER A 169 7.95 -17.33 4.37
CA SER A 169 7.30 -16.93 3.12
C SER A 169 5.78 -17.02 3.22
N ASN A 170 5.11 -15.89 3.01
CA ASN A 170 3.66 -15.72 2.88
C ASN A 170 3.36 -14.32 2.27
N SER A 171 2.09 -13.91 2.20
CA SER A 171 1.71 -12.60 1.69
C SER A 171 1.55 -11.57 2.81
N CYS A 172 1.61 -10.29 2.45
CA CYS A 172 1.18 -9.19 3.30
C CYS A 172 -0.04 -8.47 2.73
N SER A 173 -0.79 -7.80 3.61
CA SER A 173 -1.90 -6.94 3.18
C SER A 173 -1.40 -5.69 2.45
N PRO A 174 -2.29 -4.93 1.78
CA PRO A 174 -2.04 -3.52 1.50
C PRO A 174 -1.61 -2.77 2.76
N VAL A 175 -0.73 -1.79 2.59
CA VAL A 175 -0.27 -0.94 3.68
C VAL A 175 -1.23 0.23 3.84
N THR A 176 -1.59 0.55 5.07
CA THR A 176 -2.43 1.71 5.38
C THR A 176 -1.69 2.63 6.32
N GLU A 177 -1.60 3.92 6.00
CA GLU A 177 -1.10 4.94 6.92
C GLU A 177 -2.25 5.86 7.34
N PHE A 178 -2.17 6.37 8.55
CA PHE A 178 -3.06 7.39 9.02
C PHE A 178 -2.45 8.25 10.13
N PHE A 179 -2.27 9.53 9.84
CA PHE A 179 -1.90 10.51 10.84
C PHE A 179 -3.10 10.96 11.66
N ASN A 180 -2.97 10.82 12.99
CA ASN A 180 -3.96 11.28 13.94
C ASN A 180 -3.35 12.35 14.86
N PRO A 181 -3.69 13.64 14.69
CA PRO A 181 -3.20 14.73 15.53
C PRO A 181 -3.67 14.65 16.99
N ASN A 182 -4.63 13.78 17.31
CA ASN A 182 -5.17 13.64 18.66
C ASN A 182 -4.56 12.49 19.46
N ILE A 183 -3.60 11.77 18.88
CA ILE A 183 -2.85 10.71 19.55
C ILE A 183 -1.50 11.27 20.02
N GLY A 184 -1.15 11.02 21.29
CA GLY A 184 0.11 11.50 21.87
C GLY A 184 0.20 13.03 22.00
N SER A 185 1.40 13.53 22.32
CA SER A 185 1.69 14.96 22.44
C SER A 185 2.25 15.52 21.14
N GLY A 186 1.39 15.70 20.13
CA GLY A 186 1.80 16.25 18.82
C GLY A 186 1.21 15.54 17.60
N GLY A 187 0.42 14.50 17.82
CA GLY A 187 -0.07 13.61 16.77
C GLY A 187 0.82 12.38 16.60
N ALA A 188 0.23 11.31 16.09
CA ALA A 188 0.96 10.10 15.72
C ALA A 188 0.66 9.72 14.27
N ASP A 189 1.71 9.34 13.56
CA ASP A 189 1.66 8.76 12.22
C ASP A 189 1.66 7.23 12.38
N MET A 190 0.52 6.59 12.08
CA MET A 190 0.31 5.17 12.35
C MET A 190 0.28 4.38 11.05
N LEU A 191 1.13 3.37 10.96
CA LEU A 191 1.23 2.45 9.83
C LEU A 191 0.68 1.08 10.18
N PHE A 192 -0.18 0.53 9.33
CA PHE A 192 -0.82 -0.77 9.51
C PHE A 192 -0.49 -1.69 8.35
N VAL A 193 -0.05 -2.91 8.67
CA VAL A 193 0.23 -3.97 7.69
C VAL A 193 0.04 -5.33 8.35
N ALA A 194 -0.52 -6.28 7.62
CA ALA A 194 -0.73 -7.63 8.11
C ALA A 194 0.11 -8.66 7.33
N VAL A 195 0.35 -9.81 7.97
CA VAL A 195 0.93 -11.01 7.36
C VAL A 195 0.00 -12.18 7.55
N GLU A 196 -0.02 -13.12 6.61
CA GLU A 196 -1.00 -14.22 6.61
C GLU A 196 -0.67 -15.32 7.61
N ASN A 197 0.62 -15.47 7.95
CA ASN A 197 1.10 -16.54 8.81
C ASN A 197 2.42 -16.19 9.50
N ALA A 198 2.84 -17.00 10.48
CA ALA A 198 4.15 -16.92 11.14
C ALA A 198 4.50 -15.51 11.63
N CYS A 199 3.48 -14.79 12.15
CA CYS A 199 3.63 -13.41 12.58
C CYS A 199 4.76 -13.25 13.60
N SER A 200 4.80 -14.10 14.63
CA SER A 200 5.85 -14.07 15.65
C SER A 200 6.00 -15.42 16.34
N ALA A 201 6.98 -15.54 17.25
CA ALA A 201 7.17 -16.74 18.05
C ALA A 201 5.95 -17.09 18.94
N THR A 202 5.12 -16.09 19.30
CA THR A 202 3.92 -16.28 20.13
C THR A 202 2.61 -16.26 19.34
N ILE A 203 2.64 -15.74 18.10
CA ILE A 203 1.50 -15.72 17.18
C ILE A 203 1.91 -16.50 15.93
N SER A 204 1.64 -17.81 15.95
CA SER A 204 2.01 -18.70 14.85
C SER A 204 1.20 -18.47 13.57
N GLY A 205 -0.02 -17.92 13.70
CA GLY A 205 -0.88 -17.56 12.57
C GLY A 205 -0.59 -16.17 12.01
N GLY A 206 -1.55 -15.63 11.25
CA GLY A 206 -1.51 -14.27 10.75
C GLY A 206 -1.74 -13.22 11.83
N CYS A 207 -1.38 -11.98 11.52
CA CYS A 207 -1.60 -10.85 12.41
C CYS A 207 -1.62 -9.54 11.64
N MET A 208 -2.25 -8.53 12.22
CA MET A 208 -1.99 -7.13 11.91
C MET A 208 -0.87 -6.60 12.81
N ARG A 209 0.02 -5.80 12.24
CA ARG A 209 0.99 -4.97 12.95
C ARG A 209 0.61 -3.51 12.77
N ALA A 210 0.60 -2.78 13.88
CA ALA A 210 0.47 -1.33 13.92
C ALA A 210 1.80 -0.75 14.40
N PHE A 211 2.37 0.19 13.65
CA PHE A 211 3.60 0.88 13.96
C PHE A 211 3.33 2.37 14.13
N ASP A 212 3.83 2.98 15.19
CA ASP A 212 4.01 4.42 15.28
C ASP A 212 5.29 4.80 14.53
N ILE A 213 5.11 5.44 13.37
CA ILE A 213 6.20 5.89 12.49
C ILE A 213 6.48 7.39 12.62
N THR A 214 5.94 8.06 13.64
CA THR A 214 6.14 9.49 13.89
C THR A 214 7.62 9.87 14.02
N SER A 215 8.44 8.94 14.55
CA SER A 215 9.88 9.10 14.71
C SER A 215 10.70 8.46 13.57
N GLY A 216 10.05 8.04 12.49
CA GLY A 216 10.65 7.40 11.33
C GLY A 216 10.40 5.89 11.26
N PHE A 217 11.19 5.22 10.41
CA PHE A 217 11.00 3.81 10.09
C PHE A 217 11.11 2.89 11.32
N PRO A 218 10.23 1.88 11.49
CA PRO A 218 10.30 0.99 12.65
C PRO A 218 11.59 0.18 12.69
N ALA A 219 12.26 0.14 13.84
CA ALA A 219 13.50 -0.63 14.00
C ALA A 219 13.27 -2.14 14.24
N SER A 220 12.06 -2.53 14.63
CA SER A 220 11.71 -3.87 15.08
C SER A 220 10.20 -4.09 14.94
N THR A 221 9.77 -5.35 14.90
CA THR A 221 8.36 -5.74 14.94
C THR A 221 7.82 -5.98 16.35
N THR A 222 8.58 -5.55 17.35
CA THR A 222 8.25 -5.59 18.79
C THR A 222 8.88 -4.39 19.50
N GLY A 223 8.32 -4.02 20.65
CA GLY A 223 8.84 -2.93 21.48
C GLY A 223 7.95 -1.68 21.44
N PRO A 224 8.45 -0.54 21.96
CA PRO A 224 7.68 0.70 22.01
C PRO A 224 7.21 1.15 20.62
N GLY A 225 5.97 1.63 20.53
CA GLY A 225 5.38 2.08 19.27
C GLY A 225 5.00 0.93 18.32
N VAL A 226 4.95 -0.32 18.80
CA VAL A 226 4.52 -1.46 17.99
C VAL A 226 3.44 -2.24 18.72
N SER A 227 2.27 -2.33 18.08
CA SER A 227 1.17 -3.20 18.51
C SER A 227 0.98 -4.33 17.50
N THR A 228 0.62 -5.52 17.99
CA THR A 228 0.36 -6.67 17.14
C THR A 228 -0.93 -7.35 17.58
N VAL A 229 -1.85 -7.54 16.63
CA VAL A 229 -3.16 -8.16 16.85
C VAL A 229 -3.24 -9.43 16.02
N ALA A 230 -3.51 -10.55 16.68
CA ALA A 230 -3.66 -11.84 16.00
C ALA A 230 -4.91 -11.81 15.11
N GLU A 231 -4.71 -12.09 13.82
CA GLU A 231 -5.76 -12.05 12.82
C GLU A 231 -5.63 -13.27 11.92
N THR A 232 -6.61 -14.17 11.95
CA THR A 232 -6.46 -15.47 11.31
C THR A 232 -6.38 -15.30 9.79
N GLY A 233 -5.23 -15.67 9.21
CA GLY A 233 -4.92 -15.45 7.80
C GLY A 233 -4.48 -14.03 7.45
N GLY A 234 -4.23 -13.15 8.43
CA GLY A 234 -3.97 -11.73 8.19
C GLY A 234 -5.25 -10.94 7.96
N THR A 235 -5.14 -9.75 7.38
CA THR A 235 -6.27 -8.82 7.17
C THR A 235 -6.50 -8.51 5.70
N SER A 236 -7.73 -8.11 5.37
CA SER A 236 -8.05 -7.36 4.17
C SER A 236 -7.36 -5.98 4.17
N GLY A 237 -7.63 -5.18 3.15
CA GLY A 237 -7.40 -3.73 3.23
C GLY A 237 -8.12 -3.14 4.45
N ILE A 238 -7.50 -2.12 5.04
CA ILE A 238 -7.95 -1.45 6.27
C ILE A 238 -8.56 -0.11 5.90
N VAL A 239 -9.72 0.20 6.48
CA VAL A 239 -10.36 1.51 6.36
C VAL A 239 -10.34 2.19 7.72
N VAL A 240 -9.92 3.45 7.76
CA VAL A 240 -9.99 4.30 8.96
C VAL A 240 -11.17 5.26 8.82
N ASP A 241 -12.07 5.31 9.81
CA ASP A 241 -13.36 6.03 9.67
C ASP A 241 -13.30 7.55 9.87
N ASN A 242 -12.45 8.06 10.76
CA ASN A 242 -12.32 9.49 11.04
C ASN A 242 -11.05 9.84 11.82
N VAL A 243 -10.73 11.13 11.88
CA VAL A 243 -9.79 11.72 12.83
C VAL A 243 -10.58 12.26 14.01
N GLY A 244 -10.44 11.67 15.20
CA GLY A 244 -11.13 12.17 16.39
C GLY A 244 -10.30 12.07 17.65
N ASN A 245 -10.61 12.94 18.61
CA ASN A 245 -10.00 12.90 19.93
C ASN A 245 -10.60 11.74 20.74
N THR A 246 -9.80 10.69 20.92
CA THR A 246 -10.22 9.45 21.60
C THR A 246 -10.53 9.65 23.09
N THR A 247 -10.05 10.73 23.72
CA THR A 247 -10.43 11.08 25.09
C THR A 247 -11.88 11.60 25.17
N THR A 248 -12.37 12.23 24.10
CA THR A 248 -13.74 12.74 24.00
C THR A 248 -14.67 11.71 23.36
N PHE A 249 -14.18 11.00 22.36
CA PHE A 249 -14.92 9.99 21.58
C PHE A 249 -14.12 8.68 21.57
N GLN A 250 -14.33 7.82 22.56
CA GLN A 250 -13.53 6.60 22.76
C GLN A 250 -13.58 5.59 21.59
N GLN A 251 -14.55 5.75 20.67
CA GLN A 251 -14.68 4.92 19.46
C GLN A 251 -14.31 5.65 18.17
N ALA A 252 -13.77 6.86 18.25
CA ALA A 252 -13.25 7.58 17.09
C ALA A 252 -11.96 6.95 16.58
N SER A 253 -11.62 7.25 15.33
CA SER A 253 -10.42 6.74 14.65
C SER A 253 -10.34 5.21 14.72
N SER A 254 -11.45 4.59 14.31
CA SER A 254 -11.56 3.14 14.27
C SER A 254 -11.07 2.58 12.94
N LEU A 255 -10.45 1.42 13.02
CA LEU A 255 -10.01 0.61 11.89
C LEU A 255 -11.06 -0.46 11.61
N TYR A 256 -11.44 -0.61 10.35
CA TYR A 256 -12.38 -1.63 9.88
C TYR A 256 -11.71 -2.48 8.80
N PHE A 257 -11.79 -3.79 8.97
CA PHE A 257 -11.24 -4.78 8.05
C PHE A 257 -11.92 -6.14 8.29
N SER A 258 -11.60 -7.14 7.46
CA SER A 258 -11.89 -8.53 7.76
C SER A 258 -10.61 -9.35 7.87
N ASN A 259 -10.64 -10.44 8.62
CA ASN A 259 -9.56 -11.42 8.54
C ASN A 259 -9.71 -12.28 7.27
N LEU A 260 -8.63 -12.88 6.75
CA LEU A 260 -8.68 -13.56 5.44
C LEU A 260 -9.10 -15.04 5.53
N ALA A 261 -8.85 -15.71 6.65
CA ALA A 261 -9.16 -17.13 6.81
C ALA A 261 -10.45 -17.38 7.61
N ASN A 262 -11.08 -18.53 7.40
CA ASN A 262 -12.27 -18.90 8.16
C ASN A 262 -11.95 -19.03 9.66
N THR A 263 -12.76 -18.38 10.48
CA THR A 263 -12.67 -18.45 11.95
C THR A 263 -14.08 -18.52 12.55
N THR A 264 -14.19 -18.36 13.87
CA THR A 264 -15.46 -18.25 14.58
C THR A 264 -15.74 -16.79 14.95
N CYS A 265 -16.79 -16.23 14.38
CA CYS A 265 -17.21 -14.84 14.61
C CYS A 265 -18.45 -14.85 15.51
N ASN A 266 -18.34 -14.35 16.74
CA ASN A 266 -19.46 -14.31 17.70
C ASN A 266 -20.20 -15.66 17.84
N GLY A 267 -19.44 -16.77 17.87
CA GLY A 267 -19.99 -18.12 17.98
C GLY A 267 -20.44 -18.76 16.66
N ILE A 268 -20.36 -18.06 15.53
CA ILE A 268 -20.68 -18.59 14.20
C ILE A 268 -19.37 -18.99 13.50
N ALA A 269 -19.20 -20.29 13.26
CA ALA A 269 -18.04 -20.83 12.57
C ALA A 269 -18.18 -20.77 11.05
N GLY A 270 -17.05 -20.76 10.35
CA GLY A 270 -16.98 -21.05 8.91
C GLY A 270 -16.89 -19.84 7.98
N GLY A 271 -16.57 -18.65 8.51
CA GLY A 271 -16.38 -17.44 7.70
C GLY A 271 -15.33 -16.49 8.25
N ALA A 272 -15.06 -15.43 7.48
CA ALA A 272 -14.27 -14.27 7.91
C ALA A 272 -15.12 -13.32 8.78
N CYS A 273 -14.50 -12.72 9.78
CA CYS A 273 -15.13 -11.75 10.67
C CYS A 273 -14.93 -10.33 10.12
N ALA A 274 -15.95 -9.49 10.24
CA ALA A 274 -15.77 -8.05 10.20
C ALA A 274 -15.25 -7.58 11.57
N ILE A 275 -14.16 -6.84 11.57
CA ILE A 275 -13.42 -6.46 12.77
C ILE A 275 -13.36 -4.95 12.86
N LYS A 276 -13.52 -4.45 14.09
CA LYS A 276 -13.34 -3.05 14.47
C LYS A 276 -12.28 -2.97 15.56
N LEU A 277 -11.22 -2.19 15.32
CA LEU A 277 -10.24 -1.81 16.34
C LEU A 277 -10.24 -0.29 16.50
N THR A 278 -9.76 0.23 17.63
CA THR A 278 -9.54 1.67 17.81
C THR A 278 -8.05 1.96 17.74
N GLN A 279 -7.63 3.07 17.12
CA GLN A 279 -6.21 3.44 17.10
C GLN A 279 -5.63 3.65 18.50
N SER A 280 -6.43 4.14 19.45
CA SER A 280 -6.01 4.25 20.86
C SER A 280 -5.75 2.91 21.54
N GLY A 281 -6.38 1.83 21.06
CA GLY A 281 -6.12 0.48 21.56
C GLY A 281 -4.89 -0.19 20.94
N LEU A 282 -4.18 0.50 20.03
CA LEU A 282 -3.02 0.00 19.31
C LEU A 282 -1.74 0.81 19.60
N GLN A 283 -1.72 1.53 20.73
CA GLN A 283 -0.58 2.32 21.24
C GLN A 283 0.12 1.62 22.40
#